data_AF-A0A8I0LRY3-F1
#
_entry.id   AF-A0A8I0LRY3-F1
#
_cell.length_a   1.000
_cell.length_b   1.000
_cell.length_c   1.000
_cell.angle_alpha   90.00
_cell.angle_beta   90.00
_cell.angle_gamma   90.00
#
_symmetry.space_group_name_H-M   'P 1'
#
loop_
_entity.id
_entity.type
_entity.pdbx_description
1 polymer ?
#
loop_
_entity_poly.entity_id
_entity_poly.type
_entity_poly.pdbx_seq_one_letter_code
_entity_poly.pdbx_strand_id
1 'polypeptide(L)'
;MENMPAGWLPDHRDEWVERYWDGQKWTGQTRVTPFAKPEAQRAKAAPHAPAPAVRRAPREKSLFRGFIPVFVGTAVILLGTSLGLAYLDGRDNVPSETSAVAAPGSACVSAFEAAAAVPLDEVNDIEFDRTVRDCVGVDEWASGLKRYPDALRQYTVTDSDVPSAIRTVCFDDESTPVCLDATAQGMLP
;
A
#
# COMPACT_ATOMS: atom_id res chain seq x y z
N MET A 1 -26.79 -23.71 -24.58
CA MET A 1 -26.21 -22.38 -24.81
C MET A 1 -27.25 -21.39 -24.34
N GLU A 2 -27.05 -20.84 -23.14
CA GLU A 2 -27.96 -19.89 -22.52
C GLU A 2 -27.95 -18.60 -23.37
N ASN A 3 -29.06 -18.28 -24.04
CA ASN A 3 -29.19 -17.03 -24.79
C ASN A 3 -29.47 -15.90 -23.80
N MET A 4 -28.44 -15.15 -23.43
CA MET A 4 -28.59 -13.95 -22.59
C MET A 4 -29.42 -12.91 -23.34
N PRO A 5 -30.57 -12.46 -22.81
CA PRO A 5 -31.45 -11.50 -23.47
C PRO A 5 -30.78 -10.14 -23.61
N ALA A 6 -31.14 -9.38 -24.66
CA ALA A 6 -30.64 -8.03 -24.86
C ALA A 6 -31.02 -7.13 -23.69
N GLY A 7 -30.06 -6.35 -23.18
CA GLY A 7 -30.25 -5.59 -21.97
C GLY A 7 -29.03 -4.82 -21.51
N TRP A 8 -29.23 -3.98 -20.51
CA TRP A 8 -28.18 -3.27 -19.81
C TRP A 8 -27.65 -4.15 -18.68
N LEU A 9 -26.34 -4.39 -18.68
CA LEU A 9 -25.67 -5.22 -17.70
C LEU A 9 -24.54 -4.40 -17.05
N PRO A 10 -24.24 -4.60 -15.76
CA PRO A 10 -23.14 -3.91 -15.08
C PRO A 10 -21.79 -4.16 -15.78
N ASP A 11 -20.96 -3.12 -15.93
CA ASP A 11 -19.57 -3.28 -16.37
C ASP A 11 -18.70 -3.66 -15.16
N HIS A 12 -18.06 -4.83 -15.18
CA HIS A 12 -17.21 -5.29 -14.08
C HIS A 12 -15.99 -4.38 -13.85
N ARG A 13 -15.64 -3.52 -14.81
CA ARG A 13 -14.53 -2.57 -14.71
C ARG A 13 -14.94 -1.22 -14.14
N ASP A 14 -16.24 -0.91 -14.16
CA ASP A 14 -16.78 0.36 -13.67
C ASP A 14 -18.16 0.13 -13.07
N GLU A 15 -18.23 0.06 -11.74
CA GLU A 15 -19.46 -0.15 -10.98
C GLU A 15 -20.51 0.96 -11.18
N TRP A 16 -20.11 2.11 -11.75
CA TRP A 16 -20.96 3.26 -11.99
C TRP A 16 -21.59 3.25 -13.39
N VAL A 17 -21.23 2.28 -14.24
CA VAL A 17 -21.64 2.22 -15.64
C VAL A 17 -22.21 0.85 -16.02
N GLU A 18 -23.30 0.87 -16.77
CA GLU A 18 -23.85 -0.31 -17.44
C GLU A 18 -23.51 -0.28 -18.93
N ARG A 19 -23.21 -1.45 -19.49
CA ARG A 19 -22.96 -1.65 -20.93
C ARG A 19 -24.13 -2.40 -21.55
N TYR A 20 -24.49 -2.03 -22.78
CA TYR A 20 -25.60 -2.66 -23.48
C TYR A 20 -25.16 -3.91 -24.24
N TRP A 21 -25.83 -5.03 -23.98
CA TRP A 21 -25.76 -6.30 -24.71
C TRP A 21 -26.94 -6.40 -25.68
N ASP A 22 -26.68 -6.71 -26.95
CA ASP A 22 -27.72 -6.77 -27.99
C ASP A 22 -28.36 -8.16 -28.18
N GLY A 23 -27.94 -9.16 -27.40
CA GLY A 23 -28.35 -10.55 -27.55
C GLY A 23 -27.32 -11.43 -28.28
N GLN A 24 -26.33 -10.85 -28.97
CA GLN A 24 -25.27 -11.56 -29.69
C GLN A 24 -23.86 -11.05 -29.36
N LYS A 25 -23.71 -9.75 -29.09
CA LYS A 25 -22.44 -9.11 -28.73
C LYS A 25 -22.64 -7.89 -27.83
N TRP A 26 -21.55 -7.52 -27.16
CA TRP A 26 -21.46 -6.27 -26.43
C TRP A 26 -21.42 -5.10 -27.42
N THR A 27 -22.22 -4.07 -27.15
CA THR A 27 -22.20 -2.84 -27.92
C THR A 27 -21.28 -1.81 -27.26
N GLY A 28 -20.96 -0.73 -27.99
CA GLY A 28 -20.23 0.42 -27.45
C GLY A 28 -21.08 1.36 -26.60
N GLN A 29 -22.37 1.07 -26.38
CA GLN A 29 -23.27 1.94 -25.63
C GLN A 29 -23.09 1.73 -24.12
N THR A 30 -22.92 2.84 -23.41
CA THR A 30 -22.78 2.88 -21.95
C THR A 30 -23.78 3.87 -21.35
N ARG A 31 -24.27 3.58 -20.15
CA ARG A 31 -25.09 4.50 -19.35
C ARG A 31 -24.68 4.49 -17.89
N VAL A 32 -24.82 5.64 -17.22
CA VAL A 32 -24.64 5.70 -15.76
C VAL A 32 -25.73 4.90 -15.07
N THR A 33 -25.37 4.14 -14.04
CA THR A 33 -26.34 3.40 -13.22
C THR A 33 -27.31 4.38 -12.57
N PRO A 34 -28.64 4.10 -12.54
CA PRO A 34 -29.63 5.00 -11.96
C PRO A 34 -29.48 5.22 -10.44
N PHE A 35 -28.59 4.46 -9.77
CA PHE A 35 -28.23 4.65 -8.35
C PHE A 35 -27.14 5.70 -8.14
N ALA A 36 -26.45 6.16 -9.19
CA ALA A 36 -25.58 7.33 -9.15
C ALA A 36 -26.44 8.61 -9.14
N LYS A 37 -27.14 8.88 -8.03
CA LYS A 37 -27.81 10.17 -7.84
C LYS A 37 -26.75 11.23 -7.54
N PRO A 38 -26.64 12.32 -8.32
CA PRO A 38 -25.66 13.37 -8.06
C PRO A 38 -25.99 14.08 -6.75
N GLU A 39 -25.03 14.10 -5.83
CA GLU A 39 -25.04 14.91 -4.61
C GLU A 39 -25.21 16.43 -4.89
N ALA A 40 -25.03 16.84 -6.15
CA ALA A 40 -25.17 18.21 -6.64
C ALA A 40 -26.60 18.80 -6.61
N GLN A 41 -27.66 18.01 -6.38
CA GLN A 41 -29.04 18.54 -6.31
C GLN A 41 -29.62 18.69 -4.89
N ARG A 42 -28.89 18.31 -3.82
CA ARG A 42 -29.37 18.52 -2.43
C ARG A 42 -28.86 19.81 -1.78
N ALA A 43 -27.90 20.50 -2.40
CA ALA A 43 -27.36 21.78 -1.90
C ALA A 43 -28.23 23.03 -2.22
N LYS A 44 -29.46 22.85 -2.71
CA LYS A 44 -30.42 23.95 -2.97
C LYS A 44 -31.77 23.73 -2.26
N ALA A 45 -31.77 23.53 -0.95
CA ALA A 45 -32.94 23.81 -0.11
C ALA A 45 -32.61 23.74 1.39
N ALA A 46 -32.12 24.84 1.96
CA ALA A 46 -32.35 25.15 3.37
C ALA A 46 -32.14 26.66 3.61
N PRO A 47 -33.17 27.41 4.07
CA PRO A 47 -32.97 28.74 4.63
C PRO A 47 -32.07 28.65 5.87
N HIS A 48 -31.11 29.57 5.96
CA HIS A 48 -30.21 29.70 7.10
C HIS A 48 -31.00 29.92 8.41
N ALA A 49 -30.92 28.96 9.33
CA ALA A 49 -31.19 29.19 10.74
C ALA A 49 -29.86 29.36 11.48
N PRO A 50 -29.67 30.39 12.33
CA PRO A 50 -28.45 30.53 13.10
C PRO A 50 -28.36 29.42 14.15
N ALA A 51 -27.20 28.75 14.20
CA ALA A 51 -26.92 27.72 15.20
C ALA A 51 -26.89 28.34 16.62
N PRO A 52 -27.50 27.71 17.65
CA PRO A 52 -27.31 28.13 19.03
C PRO A 52 -25.90 27.77 19.51
N ALA A 53 -25.24 28.74 20.15
CA ALA A 53 -23.91 28.60 20.73
C ALA A 53 -23.92 27.56 21.88
N VAL A 54 -23.37 26.37 21.63
CA VAL A 54 -23.09 25.39 22.67
C VAL A 54 -21.86 25.84 23.44
N ARG A 55 -22.06 26.16 24.73
CA ARG A 55 -21.04 26.58 25.68
C ARG A 55 -20.00 25.47 25.86
N ARG A 56 -18.73 25.80 25.66
CA ARG A 56 -17.58 24.93 25.98
C ARG A 56 -17.49 24.74 27.50
N ALA A 57 -17.50 23.51 27.98
CA ALA A 57 -17.17 23.18 29.36
C ALA A 57 -15.64 23.29 29.59
N PRO A 58 -15.17 23.67 30.80
CA PRO A 58 -13.75 23.84 31.07
C PRO A 58 -13.03 22.49 31.14
N ARG A 59 -11.89 22.41 30.44
CA ARG A 59 -10.98 21.25 30.41
C ARG A 59 -10.14 21.25 31.69
N GLU A 60 -10.48 20.37 32.63
CA GLU A 60 -9.75 20.21 33.89
C GLU A 60 -8.38 19.56 33.64
N LYS A 61 -7.32 20.21 34.13
CA LYS A 61 -5.93 19.78 34.02
C LYS A 61 -5.63 18.80 35.15
N SER A 62 -5.62 17.51 34.88
CA SER A 62 -5.07 16.52 35.81
C SER A 62 -3.62 16.22 35.48
N LEU A 63 -2.74 16.74 36.34
CA LEU A 63 -1.33 16.41 36.45
C LEU A 63 -1.18 14.95 36.89
N PHE A 64 -0.84 14.04 35.99
CA PHE A 64 -0.13 12.82 36.37
C PHE A 64 1.30 12.89 35.86
N ARG A 65 2.18 12.97 36.86
CA ARG A 65 3.58 13.33 36.80
C ARG A 65 4.39 12.07 37.08
N GLY A 66 5.16 11.64 36.09
CA GLY A 66 6.38 10.84 36.25
C GLY A 66 6.21 9.32 36.42
N PHE A 67 6.86 8.54 35.56
CA PHE A 67 8.07 7.78 35.90
C PHE A 67 8.68 7.19 34.61
N ILE A 68 9.85 7.71 34.20
CA ILE A 68 10.71 7.14 33.15
C ILE A 68 11.85 6.42 33.88
N PRO A 69 12.05 5.10 33.68
CA PRO A 69 13.36 4.50 33.84
C PRO A 69 14.00 4.25 32.46
N VAL A 70 15.11 4.95 32.27
CA VAL A 70 16.09 4.79 31.20
C VAL A 70 16.72 3.40 31.33
N PHE A 71 16.61 2.55 30.30
CA PHE A 71 17.49 1.40 30.13
C PHE A 71 18.61 1.76 29.15
N VAL A 72 19.74 2.17 29.72
CA VAL A 72 21.05 2.15 29.05
C VAL A 72 21.47 0.68 28.94
N GLY A 73 21.78 0.24 27.71
CA GLY A 73 22.24 -1.12 27.46
C GLY A 73 22.79 -1.28 26.05
N THR A 74 23.87 -0.57 25.75
CA THR A 74 24.72 -0.80 24.58
C THR A 74 25.32 -2.21 24.64
N ALA A 75 24.96 -3.08 23.68
CA ALA A 75 25.69 -4.31 23.39
C ALA A 75 26.26 -4.23 21.97
N VAL A 76 27.50 -3.77 21.90
CA VAL A 76 28.39 -3.94 20.74
C VAL A 76 28.73 -5.43 20.67
N ILE A 77 28.34 -6.11 19.59
CA ILE A 77 28.96 -7.37 19.20
C ILE A 77 29.68 -7.15 17.88
N LEU A 78 31.00 -7.08 18.02
CA LEU A 78 32.00 -7.14 16.97
C LEU A 78 32.07 -8.56 16.39
N LEU A 79 32.50 -8.61 15.13
CA LEU A 79 33.27 -9.68 14.46
C LEU A 79 32.51 -10.88 13.89
N GLY A 80 32.47 -10.88 12.56
CA GLY A 80 32.27 -12.06 11.72
C GLY A 80 32.96 -11.92 10.36
N THR A 81 34.19 -11.39 10.31
CA THR A 81 35.05 -11.52 9.12
C THR A 81 35.53 -12.95 8.99
N SER A 82 34.95 -13.72 8.07
CA SER A 82 35.59 -14.91 7.51
C SER A 82 36.16 -14.58 6.13
N LEU A 83 37.46 -14.27 6.10
CA LEU A 83 38.27 -14.48 4.91
C LEU A 83 38.30 -16.00 4.64
N GLY A 84 37.50 -16.46 3.69
CA GLY A 84 37.63 -17.79 3.10
C GLY A 84 38.60 -17.77 1.92
N LEU A 85 39.90 -17.68 2.18
CA LEU A 85 40.92 -18.09 1.21
C LEU A 85 41.14 -19.60 1.37
N ALA A 86 40.60 -20.39 0.45
CA ALA A 86 41.00 -21.77 0.25
C ALA A 86 41.16 -22.06 -1.25
N TYR A 87 42.22 -22.82 -1.50
CA TYR A 87 42.93 -23.02 -2.75
C TYR A 87 42.39 -24.26 -3.49
N LEU A 88 42.36 -24.16 -4.82
CA LEU A 88 42.20 -25.14 -5.92
C LEU A 88 42.07 -26.65 -5.57
N ASP A 89 41.06 -27.33 -6.16
CA ASP A 89 41.25 -28.43 -7.13
C ASP A 89 39.92 -28.72 -7.88
N GLY A 90 40.00 -29.20 -9.12
CA GLY A 90 38.92 -29.20 -10.10
C GLY A 90 37.92 -30.38 -10.09
N ARG A 91 37.02 -30.31 -11.09
CA ARG A 91 35.92 -31.23 -11.49
C ARG A 91 34.58 -31.05 -10.77
N ASP A 92 33.70 -30.22 -11.33
CA ASP A 92 32.69 -30.58 -12.34
C ASP A 92 31.75 -29.37 -12.47
N ASN A 93 31.49 -28.94 -13.72
CA ASN A 93 30.60 -27.81 -14.00
C ASN A 93 29.14 -28.24 -13.77
N VAL A 94 28.69 -28.18 -12.53
CA VAL A 94 27.27 -27.97 -12.22
C VAL A 94 27.08 -26.45 -12.20
N PRO A 95 26.11 -25.87 -12.92
CA PRO A 95 25.70 -24.51 -12.62
C PRO A 95 25.06 -24.55 -11.23
N SER A 96 25.87 -24.32 -10.21
CA SER A 96 25.36 -23.90 -8.92
C SER A 96 24.71 -22.55 -9.16
N GLU A 97 23.38 -22.55 -9.25
CA GLU A 97 22.57 -21.41 -8.85
C GLU A 97 22.98 -21.07 -7.42
N THR A 98 24.04 -20.27 -7.34
CA THR A 98 24.43 -19.60 -6.12
C THR A 98 23.33 -18.57 -5.95
N SER A 99 22.30 -18.95 -5.21
CA SER A 99 21.32 -18.03 -4.67
C SER A 99 22.11 -17.09 -3.76
N ALA A 100 22.64 -16.02 -4.36
CA ALA A 100 23.18 -14.91 -3.64
C ALA A 100 22.01 -14.38 -2.83
N VAL A 101 22.09 -14.56 -1.50
CA VAL A 101 21.18 -13.87 -0.59
C VAL A 101 21.28 -12.40 -0.93
N ALA A 102 20.23 -11.88 -1.57
CA ALA A 102 20.15 -10.50 -1.99
C ALA A 102 20.45 -9.62 -0.76
N ALA A 103 21.38 -8.67 -0.90
CA ALA A 103 21.71 -7.78 0.20
C ALA A 103 20.43 -7.07 0.68
N PRO A 104 20.23 -6.84 1.99
CA PRO A 104 19.14 -5.98 2.48
C PRO A 104 19.22 -4.63 1.73
N GLY A 105 18.10 -4.16 1.16
CA GLY A 105 18.12 -3.12 0.13
C GLY A 105 17.69 -3.61 -1.25
N SER A 106 18.32 -4.68 -1.72
CA SER A 106 18.19 -5.10 -3.14
C SER A 106 16.89 -5.84 -3.45
N ALA A 107 16.35 -6.60 -2.49
CA ALA A 107 15.06 -7.26 -2.62
C ALA A 107 13.90 -6.23 -2.66
N CYS A 108 13.90 -5.29 -1.72
CA CYS A 108 12.96 -4.17 -1.68
C CYS A 108 12.94 -3.37 -2.99
N VAL A 109 14.11 -2.96 -3.48
CA VAL A 109 14.23 -2.24 -4.76
C VAL A 109 13.69 -3.07 -5.92
N SER A 110 14.04 -4.35 -6.00
CA SER A 110 13.55 -5.24 -7.06
C SER A 110 12.03 -5.41 -7.02
N ALA A 111 11.44 -5.48 -5.82
CA ALA A 111 9.99 -5.55 -5.65
C ALA A 111 9.30 -4.27 -6.14
N PHE A 112 9.85 -3.10 -5.82
CA PHE A 112 9.31 -1.82 -6.32
C PHE A 112 9.48 -1.66 -7.83
N GLU A 113 10.62 -2.08 -8.40
CA GLU A 113 10.83 -2.09 -9.85
C GLU A 113 9.83 -2.98 -10.56
N ALA A 114 9.56 -4.18 -10.02
CA ALA A 114 8.54 -5.07 -10.54
C ALA A 114 7.14 -4.45 -10.46
N ALA A 115 6.77 -3.84 -9.32
CA ALA A 115 5.48 -3.21 -9.12
C ALA A 115 5.26 -2.00 -10.03
N ALA A 116 6.30 -1.21 -10.29
CA ALA A 116 6.25 -0.05 -11.18
C ALA A 116 6.36 -0.41 -12.67
N ALA A 117 6.86 -1.60 -13.01
CA ALA A 117 6.92 -2.08 -14.39
C ALA A 117 5.55 -2.52 -14.94
N VAL A 118 4.56 -2.76 -14.06
CA VAL A 118 3.19 -3.08 -14.46
C VAL A 118 2.56 -1.85 -15.16
N PRO A 119 1.97 -2.00 -16.36
CA PRO A 119 1.28 -0.89 -17.03
C PRO A 119 0.23 -0.23 -16.14
N LEU A 120 0.11 1.09 -16.21
CA LEU A 120 -0.78 1.86 -15.33
C LEU A 120 -2.28 1.53 -15.51
N ASP A 121 -2.67 0.91 -16.62
CA ASP A 121 -4.03 0.43 -16.88
C ASP A 121 -4.30 -0.99 -16.35
N GLU A 122 -3.30 -1.67 -15.78
CA GLU A 122 -3.38 -3.02 -15.19
C GLU A 122 -3.23 -3.00 -13.66
N VAL A 123 -3.76 -4.02 -12.98
CA VAL A 123 -3.61 -4.20 -11.52
C VAL A 123 -2.28 -4.84 -11.16
N ASN A 124 -1.59 -4.29 -10.15
CA ASN A 124 -0.27 -4.72 -9.69
C ASN A 124 -0.29 -5.21 -8.24
N ASP A 125 -1.45 -5.68 -7.73
CA ASP A 125 -1.65 -6.02 -6.32
C ASP A 125 -0.63 -7.06 -5.83
N ILE A 126 -0.31 -8.06 -6.66
CA ILE A 126 0.65 -9.13 -6.34
C ILE A 126 2.06 -8.59 -6.22
N GLU A 127 2.47 -7.73 -7.16
CA GLU A 127 3.78 -7.12 -7.21
C GLU A 127 3.96 -6.10 -6.08
N PHE A 128 2.91 -5.32 -5.81
CA PHE A 128 2.92 -4.30 -4.76
C PHE A 128 2.97 -4.94 -3.37
N ASP A 129 2.24 -6.03 -3.16
CA ASP A 129 2.26 -6.81 -1.91
C ASP A 129 3.65 -7.40 -1.61
N ARG A 130 4.46 -7.73 -2.63
CA ARG A 130 5.88 -8.09 -2.42
C ARG A 130 6.70 -6.96 -1.83
N THR A 131 6.39 -5.69 -2.13
CA THR A 131 7.14 -4.56 -1.57
C THR A 131 7.04 -4.52 -0.05
N VAL A 132 5.88 -4.85 0.51
CA VAL A 132 5.65 -4.82 1.96
C VAL A 132 6.34 -5.99 2.67
N ARG A 133 6.55 -7.11 1.96
CA ARG A 133 7.25 -8.30 2.47
C ARG A 133 8.77 -8.23 2.34
N ASP A 134 9.25 -7.70 1.22
CA ASP A 134 10.67 -7.77 0.83
C ASP A 134 11.48 -6.56 1.31
N CYS A 135 10.81 -5.48 1.71
CA CYS A 135 11.43 -4.36 2.42
C CYS A 135 11.57 -4.68 3.92
N VAL A 136 12.64 -4.19 4.54
CA VAL A 136 12.99 -4.53 5.93
C VAL A 136 12.32 -3.62 6.98
N GLY A 137 11.66 -2.55 6.56
CA GLY A 137 10.99 -1.59 7.45
C GLY A 137 10.38 -0.40 6.72
N VAL A 138 9.74 0.49 7.48
CA VAL A 138 8.97 1.64 6.98
C VAL A 138 9.86 2.62 6.21
N ASP A 139 11.06 2.93 6.70
CA ASP A 139 11.93 3.94 6.08
C ASP A 139 12.39 3.51 4.68
N GLU A 140 12.75 2.23 4.53
CA GLU A 140 13.15 1.65 3.25
C GLU A 140 11.96 1.60 2.29
N TRP A 141 10.83 1.11 2.77
CA TRP A 141 9.60 1.02 1.98
C TRP A 141 9.11 2.39 1.51
N ALA A 142 9.08 3.39 2.41
CA ALA A 142 8.71 4.76 2.09
C ALA A 142 9.68 5.41 1.09
N SER A 143 10.96 5.08 1.15
CA SER A 143 11.95 5.54 0.17
C SER A 143 11.71 4.91 -1.21
N GLY A 144 11.36 3.62 -1.25
CA GLY A 144 10.95 2.94 -2.48
C GLY A 144 9.68 3.56 -3.08
N LEU A 145 8.66 3.81 -2.27
CA LEU A 145 7.41 4.42 -2.70
C LEU A 145 7.59 5.80 -3.35
N LYS A 146 8.48 6.64 -2.79
CA LYS A 146 8.81 7.96 -3.34
C LYS A 146 9.63 7.86 -4.64
N ARG A 147 10.46 6.83 -4.76
CA ARG A 147 11.30 6.58 -5.94
C ARG A 147 10.51 5.98 -7.10
N TYR A 148 9.50 5.16 -6.79
CA TYR A 148 8.66 4.44 -7.75
C TYR A 148 7.18 4.78 -7.50
N PRO A 149 6.76 6.04 -7.70
CA PRO A 149 5.38 6.46 -7.40
C PRO A 149 4.35 5.77 -8.29
N ASP A 150 4.76 5.26 -9.46
CA ASP A 150 3.97 4.44 -10.37
C ASP A 150 3.52 3.11 -9.75
N ALA A 151 4.23 2.60 -8.72
CA ALA A 151 3.79 1.42 -7.98
C ALA A 151 2.44 1.64 -7.26
N LEU A 152 2.10 2.89 -6.92
CA LEU A 152 0.77 3.31 -6.45
C LEU A 152 -0.10 3.93 -7.55
N ARG A 153 0.37 3.91 -8.80
CA ARG A 153 -0.20 4.64 -9.94
C ARG A 153 -0.34 6.14 -9.68
N GLN A 154 0.62 6.72 -8.98
CA GLN A 154 0.68 8.14 -8.70
C GLN A 154 1.85 8.77 -9.46
N TYR A 155 1.72 10.04 -9.82
CA TYR A 155 2.83 10.78 -10.46
C TYR A 155 3.94 11.15 -9.45
N THR A 156 3.58 11.32 -8.18
CA THR A 156 4.49 11.71 -7.11
C THR A 156 3.99 11.18 -5.77
N VAL A 157 4.90 10.81 -4.89
CA VAL A 157 4.61 10.44 -3.49
C VAL A 157 5.46 11.31 -2.57
N THR A 158 4.87 11.81 -1.49
CA THR A 158 5.50 12.69 -0.50
C THR A 158 5.49 12.06 0.89
N ASP A 159 6.22 12.66 1.84
CA ASP A 159 6.23 12.20 3.23
C ASP A 159 4.83 12.20 3.87
N SER A 160 3.94 13.10 3.47
CA SER A 160 2.57 13.16 3.98
C SER A 160 1.69 11.99 3.51
N ASP A 161 2.06 11.32 2.43
CA ASP A 161 1.30 10.20 1.87
C ASP A 161 1.63 8.89 2.59
N VAL A 162 2.86 8.77 3.11
CA VAL A 162 3.39 7.55 3.75
C VAL A 162 2.50 7.04 4.88
N PRO A 163 2.04 7.84 5.86
CA PRO A 163 1.20 7.32 6.95
C PRO A 163 -0.13 6.74 6.48
N SER A 164 -0.71 7.31 5.42
CA SER A 164 -1.95 6.78 4.84
C SER A 164 -1.69 5.51 4.06
N ALA A 165 -0.61 5.45 3.29
CA ALA A 165 -0.22 4.25 2.55
C ALA A 165 0.09 3.08 3.50
N ILE A 166 0.83 3.33 4.59
CA ILE A 166 1.10 2.33 5.65
C ILE A 166 -0.19 1.75 6.24
N ARG A 167 -1.16 2.60 6.59
CA ARG A 167 -2.47 2.11 7.08
C ARG A 167 -3.21 1.25 6.08
N THR A 168 -3.08 1.54 4.78
CA THR A 168 -3.73 0.74 3.73
C THR A 168 -3.05 -0.61 3.56
N VAL A 169 -1.72 -0.65 3.43
CA VAL A 169 -1.01 -1.90 3.15
C VAL A 169 -0.96 -2.85 4.34
N CYS A 170 -1.03 -2.33 5.56
CA CYS A 170 -1.03 -3.12 6.78
C CYS A 170 -2.43 -3.48 7.27
N PHE A 171 -3.48 -3.16 6.51
CA PHE A 171 -4.86 -3.42 6.93
C PHE A 171 -5.19 -4.92 7.01
N ASP A 172 -4.74 -5.70 6.02
CA ASP A 172 -5.06 -7.12 5.90
C ASP A 172 -3.98 -8.05 6.49
N ASP A 173 -2.72 -7.61 6.52
CA ASP A 173 -1.58 -8.38 7.04
C ASP A 173 -0.58 -7.52 7.81
N GLU A 174 -0.72 -7.51 9.13
CA GLU A 174 0.17 -6.78 10.05
C GLU A 174 1.50 -7.52 10.32
N SER A 175 1.68 -8.74 9.79
CA SER A 175 2.83 -9.60 10.10
C SER A 175 4.05 -9.36 9.21
N THR A 176 3.91 -8.55 8.17
CA THR A 176 5.00 -8.21 7.26
C THR A 176 6.07 -7.33 7.96
N PRO A 177 7.34 -7.35 7.51
CA PRO A 177 8.40 -6.56 8.17
C PRO A 177 8.10 -5.06 8.21
N VAL A 178 7.53 -4.50 7.13
CA VAL A 178 7.12 -3.08 7.08
C VAL A 178 6.03 -2.79 8.10
N CYS A 179 5.04 -3.66 8.26
CA CYS A 179 3.93 -3.44 9.18
C CYS A 179 4.34 -3.63 10.65
N LEU A 180 5.19 -4.60 10.94
CA LEU A 180 5.77 -4.78 12.27
C LEU A 180 6.60 -3.56 12.70
N ASP A 181 7.40 -3.01 11.79
CA ASP A 181 8.17 -1.79 12.04
C ASP A 181 7.23 -0.58 12.19
N ALA A 182 6.18 -0.45 11.37
CA ALA A 182 5.18 0.61 11.51
C ALA A 182 4.48 0.61 12.87
N THR A 183 4.13 -0.57 13.38
CA THR A 183 3.58 -0.73 14.75
C THR A 183 4.61 -0.36 15.81
N ALA A 184 5.86 -0.80 15.66
CA ALA A 184 6.94 -0.43 16.57
C ALA A 184 7.21 1.09 16.61
N GLN A 185 6.99 1.78 15.49
CA GLN A 185 7.08 3.23 15.36
C GLN A 185 5.80 3.98 15.81
N GLY A 186 4.73 3.25 16.19
CA GLY A 186 3.46 3.84 16.62
C GLY A 186 2.65 4.50 15.50
N MET A 187 2.87 4.08 14.25
CA MET A 187 2.13 4.55 13.08
C MET A 187 0.80 3.79 12.89
N LEU A 188 0.73 2.58 13.44
CA LEU A 188 -0.43 1.71 13.50
C LEU A 188 -0.88 1.57 14.98
N PRO A 189 -2.19 1.35 15.23
CA PRO A 189 -2.75 1.24 16.58
C PRO A 189 -2.31 0.00 17.35
#